data_AF-A0A3B8ZEF6-F1
#
_entry.id   AF-A0A3B8ZEF6-F1
#
_cell.length_a   1.000
_cell.length_b   1.000
_cell.length_c   1.000
_cell.angle_alpha   90.00
_cell.angle_beta   90.00
_cell.angle_gamma   90.00
#
_symmetry.space_group_name_H-M   'P 1'
#
loop_
_entity.id
_entity.type
_entity.pdbx_description
1 polymer ?
#
loop_
_entity_poly.entity_id
_entity_poly.type
_entity_poly.pdbx_seq_one_letter_code
_entity_poly.pdbx_strand_id
1 'polypeptide(L)'
;MNHPVIKSSLLIKLYHRYLSDGDTAHFIAGIALRFMPSPLERLLLSGNIQSRRAAALAIGLLGQQSHVELLGPLLRSADRRLRLIADDALRALAVREGTLDMRQSLEQIVRCNECANFSKTIILATAAMQEFGVSTEFLHQRSLAYFQT
;
A
#
# COMPACT_ATOMS: atom_id res chain seq x y z
N MET A 1 -12.85 -28.12 5.15
CA MET A 1 -13.52 -27.01 4.42
C MET A 1 -13.48 -25.77 5.30
N ASN A 2 -12.70 -24.73 4.94
CA ASN A 2 -12.62 -23.49 5.71
C ASN A 2 -13.74 -22.54 5.27
N HIS A 3 -14.74 -22.32 6.13
CA HIS A 3 -15.91 -21.49 5.80
C HIS A 3 -15.53 -19.99 5.67
N PRO A 4 -16.06 -19.27 4.66
CA PRO A 4 -15.73 -17.85 4.40
C PRO A 4 -16.07 -16.91 5.58
N VAL A 5 -17.07 -17.28 6.39
CA VAL A 5 -17.45 -16.55 7.61
C VAL A 5 -16.33 -16.54 8.66
N ILE A 6 -15.61 -17.66 8.82
CA ILE A 6 -14.51 -17.79 9.79
C ILE A 6 -13.32 -16.91 9.36
N LYS A 7 -12.98 -16.94 8.07
CA LYS A 7 -11.90 -16.09 7.51
C LYS A 7 -12.23 -14.61 7.64
N SER A 8 -13.47 -14.22 7.37
CA SER A 8 -13.94 -12.84 7.57
C SER A 8 -13.82 -12.40 9.03
N SER A 9 -14.31 -13.21 9.98
CA SER A 9 -14.23 -12.91 11.42
C SER A 9 -12.79 -12.77 11.91
N LEU A 10 -11.90 -13.67 11.48
CA LEU A 10 -10.48 -13.61 11.85
C LEU A 10 -9.79 -12.36 11.30
N LEU A 11 -10.04 -12.02 10.03
CA LEU A 11 -9.46 -10.84 9.40
C LEU A 11 -9.88 -9.56 10.13
N ILE A 12 -11.17 -9.46 10.49
CA ILE A 12 -11.70 -8.34 11.27
C ILE A 12 -11.03 -8.26 12.64
N LYS A 13 -10.82 -9.39 13.33
CA LYS A 13 -10.13 -9.40 14.64
C LYS A 13 -8.71 -8.88 14.55
N LEU A 14 -7.94 -9.32 13.55
CA LEU A 14 -6.57 -8.82 13.31
C LEU A 14 -6.58 -7.33 13.01
N TYR A 15 -7.54 -6.87 12.20
CA TYR A 15 -7.69 -5.46 11.86
C TYR A 15 -8.06 -4.59 13.06
N HIS A 16 -9.00 -5.04 13.90
CA HIS A 16 -9.38 -4.31 15.11
C HIS A 16 -8.22 -4.19 16.09
N ARG A 17 -7.42 -5.26 16.24
CA ARG A 17 -6.20 -5.22 17.05
C ARG A 17 -5.23 -4.17 16.51
N TYR A 18 -4.93 -4.23 15.21
CA TYR A 18 -4.07 -3.25 14.54
C TYR A 18 -4.56 -1.80 14.75
N LEU A 19 -5.87 -1.55 14.65
CA LEU A 19 -6.41 -0.20 14.91
C LEU A 19 -6.23 0.25 16.37
N SER A 20 -6.06 -0.69 17.29
CA SER A 20 -5.88 -0.41 18.72
C SER A 20 -4.43 -0.20 19.11
N ASP A 21 -3.50 -0.99 18.56
CA ASP A 21 -2.10 -1.00 18.97
C ASP A 21 -1.12 -0.44 17.91
N GLY A 22 -1.58 -0.27 16.66
CA GLY A 22 -0.74 0.19 15.56
C GLY A 22 0.33 -0.82 15.12
N ASP A 23 0.28 -2.07 15.61
CA ASP A 23 1.32 -3.07 15.36
C ASP A 23 1.20 -3.66 13.96
N THR A 24 1.81 -2.95 13.00
CA THR A 24 1.84 -3.34 11.59
C THR A 24 2.53 -4.70 11.39
N ALA A 25 3.59 -4.99 12.15
CA ALA A 25 4.35 -6.24 12.00
C ALA A 25 3.54 -7.46 12.44
N HIS A 26 2.85 -7.36 13.58
CA HIS A 26 1.95 -8.41 14.04
C HIS A 26 0.77 -8.62 13.09
N PHE A 27 0.20 -7.54 12.57
CA PHE A 27 -0.86 -7.62 11.57
C PHE A 27 -0.39 -8.37 10.33
N ILE A 28 0.73 -7.97 9.75
CA ILE A 28 1.34 -8.60 8.57
C ILE A 28 1.59 -10.09 8.81
N ALA A 29 2.28 -10.45 9.91
CA ALA A 29 2.56 -11.84 10.24
C ALA A 29 1.27 -12.66 10.43
N GLY A 30 0.26 -12.04 11.05
CA GLY A 30 -1.07 -12.62 11.23
C GLY A 30 -1.75 -12.99 9.92
N ILE A 31 -1.66 -12.10 8.93
CA ILE A 31 -2.23 -12.28 7.58
C ILE A 31 -1.43 -13.29 6.79
N ALA A 32 -0.11 -13.12 6.67
CA ALA A 32 0.77 -13.96 5.86
C ALA A 32 0.69 -15.45 6.24
N LEU A 33 0.53 -15.74 7.54
CA LEU A 33 0.42 -17.13 8.02
C LEU A 33 -0.94 -17.78 7.67
N ARG A 34 -1.99 -17.00 7.43
CA ARG A 34 -3.38 -17.49 7.48
C ARG A 34 -4.22 -17.17 6.24
N PHE A 35 -3.80 -16.24 5.40
CA PHE A 35 -4.56 -15.80 4.24
C PHE A 35 -3.72 -15.96 2.98
N MET A 36 -4.30 -16.65 2.00
CA MET A 36 -3.83 -16.57 0.62
C MET A 36 -4.38 -15.28 -0.01
N PRO A 37 -3.81 -14.81 -1.15
CA PRO A 37 -4.29 -13.62 -1.84
C PRO A 37 -5.79 -13.68 -2.21
N SER A 38 -6.25 -14.78 -2.83
CA SER A 38 -7.62 -14.87 -3.35
C SER A 38 -8.73 -14.75 -2.27
N PRO A 39 -8.59 -15.29 -1.05
CA PRO A 39 -9.49 -14.97 0.06
C PRO A 39 -9.59 -13.47 0.39
N LEU A 40 -8.48 -12.72 0.36
CA LEU A 40 -8.48 -11.28 0.64
C LEU A 40 -9.19 -10.51 -0.47
N GLU A 41 -8.90 -10.83 -1.73
CA GLU A 41 -9.58 -10.24 -2.89
C GLU A 41 -11.10 -10.46 -2.82
N ARG A 42 -11.53 -11.67 -2.48
CA ARG A 42 -12.96 -11.98 -2.31
C ARG A 42 -13.59 -11.14 -1.20
N LEU A 43 -12.93 -11.03 -0.04
CA LEU A 43 -13.42 -10.23 1.08
C LEU A 43 -13.44 -8.73 0.76
N LEU A 44 -12.53 -8.26 -0.10
CA LEU A 44 -12.50 -6.88 -0.61
C LEU A 44 -13.72 -6.57 -1.49
N LEU A 45 -14.13 -7.52 -2.33
CA LEU A 45 -15.21 -7.34 -3.29
C LEU A 45 -16.60 -7.57 -2.69
N SER A 46 -16.77 -8.63 -1.89
CA SER A 46 -18.09 -9.07 -1.40
C SER A 46 -18.25 -9.11 0.11
N GLY A 47 -17.22 -8.71 0.87
CA GLY A 47 -17.29 -8.64 2.33
C GLY A 47 -18.17 -7.49 2.83
N ASN A 48 -18.53 -7.54 4.12
CA ASN A 48 -19.09 -6.37 4.80
C ASN A 48 -18.04 -5.25 4.91
N ILE A 49 -18.46 -4.04 5.30
CA ILE A 49 -17.55 -2.89 5.27
C ILE A 49 -16.28 -3.08 6.11
N GLN A 50 -16.36 -3.78 7.24
CA GLN A 50 -15.19 -4.02 8.09
C GLN A 50 -14.23 -5.03 7.45
N SER A 51 -14.75 -6.11 6.86
CA SER A 51 -13.95 -7.06 6.10
C SER A 51 -13.28 -6.39 4.90
N ARG A 52 -13.98 -5.49 4.19
CA ARG A 52 -13.45 -4.77 3.04
C ARG A 52 -12.31 -3.83 3.43
N ARG A 53 -12.46 -3.07 4.52
CA ARG A 53 -11.39 -2.22 5.06
C ARG A 53 -10.17 -3.03 5.46
N ALA A 54 -10.38 -4.12 6.19
CA ALA A 54 -9.30 -5.01 6.62
C ALA A 54 -8.59 -5.68 5.43
N ALA A 55 -9.34 -6.11 4.42
CA ALA A 55 -8.79 -6.69 3.19
C ALA A 55 -8.01 -5.64 2.38
N ALA A 56 -8.52 -4.41 2.26
CA ALA A 56 -7.84 -3.32 1.56
C ALA A 56 -6.50 -2.99 2.23
N LEU A 57 -6.47 -2.90 3.57
CA LEU A 57 -5.24 -2.70 4.33
C LEU A 57 -4.25 -3.85 4.11
N ALA A 58 -4.72 -5.10 4.23
CA ALA A 58 -3.88 -6.28 4.04
C ALA A 58 -3.28 -6.33 2.62
N ILE A 59 -4.08 -6.03 1.59
CA ILE A 59 -3.61 -5.96 0.20
C ILE A 59 -2.63 -4.80 0.01
N GLY A 60 -2.84 -3.63 0.63
CA GLY A 60 -1.84 -2.56 0.62
C GLY A 60 -0.51 -3.00 1.22
N LEU A 61 -0.54 -3.75 2.32
CA LEU A 61 0.67 -4.16 3.05
C LEU A 61 1.39 -5.37 2.44
N LEU A 62 0.69 -6.28 1.75
CA LEU A 62 1.26 -7.55 1.26
C LEU A 62 1.05 -7.82 -0.23
N GLY A 63 0.20 -7.03 -0.87
CA GLY A 63 -0.14 -7.20 -2.27
C GLY A 63 0.98 -6.76 -3.22
N GLN A 64 0.69 -7.03 -4.48
CA GLN A 64 1.50 -6.70 -5.65
C GLN A 64 0.70 -5.85 -6.62
N GLN A 65 1.36 -5.29 -7.63
CA GLN A 65 0.80 -4.35 -8.59
C GLN A 65 -0.49 -4.82 -9.29
N SER A 66 -0.66 -6.13 -9.51
CA SER A 66 -1.90 -6.69 -10.09
C SER A 66 -3.17 -6.37 -9.27
N HIS A 67 -3.03 -5.98 -8.00
CA HIS A 67 -4.16 -5.61 -7.14
C HIS A 67 -4.63 -4.16 -7.31
N VAL A 68 -3.90 -3.33 -8.09
CA VAL A 68 -4.30 -1.94 -8.38
C VAL A 68 -5.69 -1.90 -9.01
N GLU A 69 -6.00 -2.82 -9.92
CA GLU A 69 -7.32 -2.93 -10.58
C GLU A 69 -8.45 -3.26 -9.60
N LEU A 70 -8.15 -3.96 -8.51
CA LEU A 70 -9.12 -4.29 -7.46
C LEU A 70 -9.34 -3.13 -6.48
N LEU A 71 -8.28 -2.35 -6.19
CA LEU A 71 -8.34 -1.23 -5.24
C LEU A 71 -8.88 0.05 -5.86
N GLY A 72 -8.59 0.33 -7.14
CA GLY A 72 -9.01 1.54 -7.84
C GLY A 72 -10.51 1.86 -7.73
N PRO A 73 -11.42 0.90 -7.98
CA PRO A 73 -12.86 1.12 -7.84
C PRO A 73 -13.28 1.53 -6.41
N LEU A 74 -12.52 1.18 -5.38
CA LEU A 74 -12.84 1.48 -3.98
C LEU A 74 -12.69 2.97 -3.65
N LEU A 75 -11.95 3.73 -4.46
CA LEU A 75 -11.86 5.19 -4.34
C LEU A 75 -13.22 5.88 -4.54
N ARG A 76 -14.20 5.20 -5.15
CA ARG A 76 -15.58 5.66 -5.30
C ARG A 76 -16.53 5.15 -4.21
N SER A 77 -16.05 4.37 -3.25
CA SER A 77 -16.88 3.82 -2.17
C SER A 77 -17.57 4.95 -1.39
N ALA A 78 -18.84 4.76 -0.98
CA ALA A 78 -19.52 5.68 -0.09
C ALA A 78 -18.84 5.78 1.29
N ASP A 79 -18.17 4.71 1.72
CA ASP A 79 -17.47 4.65 2.99
C ASP A 79 -16.14 5.41 2.96
N ARG A 80 -16.06 6.53 3.69
CA ARG A 80 -14.87 7.40 3.71
C ARG A 80 -13.61 6.67 4.16
N ARG A 81 -13.68 5.81 5.18
CA ARG A 81 -12.50 5.11 5.70
C ARG A 81 -11.96 4.11 4.68
N LEU A 82 -12.84 3.37 3.99
CA LEU A 82 -12.42 2.47 2.92
C LEU A 82 -11.76 3.24 1.77
N ARG A 83 -12.25 4.42 1.40
CA ARG A 83 -11.59 5.26 0.39
C ARG A 83 -10.15 5.62 0.80
N LEU A 84 -9.96 6.08 2.04
CA LEU A 84 -8.64 6.45 2.54
C LEU A 84 -7.68 5.25 2.57
N ILE A 85 -8.14 4.11 3.09
CA ILE A 85 -7.33 2.88 3.11
C ILE A 85 -6.98 2.42 1.69
N ALA A 86 -7.91 2.51 0.74
CA ALA A 86 -7.65 2.15 -0.65
C ALA A 86 -6.62 3.08 -1.30
N ASP A 87 -6.70 4.38 -1.04
CA ASP A 87 -5.75 5.38 -1.53
C ASP A 87 -4.33 5.12 -0.98
N ASP A 88 -4.21 4.91 0.33
CA ASP A 88 -2.92 4.57 0.97
C ASP A 88 -2.38 3.23 0.44
N ALA A 89 -3.24 2.23 0.24
CA ALA A 89 -2.86 0.95 -0.34
C ALA A 89 -2.35 1.09 -1.79
N LEU A 90 -2.98 1.92 -2.61
CA LEU A 90 -2.53 2.17 -3.98
C LEU A 90 -1.13 2.82 -4.00
N ARG A 91 -0.88 3.80 -3.13
CA ARG A 91 0.47 4.39 -2.98
C ARG A 91 1.49 3.34 -2.53
N ALA A 92 1.14 2.50 -1.56
CA ALA A 92 2.00 1.41 -1.08
C ALA A 92 2.30 0.34 -2.15
N LEU A 93 1.42 0.12 -3.12
CA LEU A 93 1.69 -0.77 -4.25
C LEU A 93 2.56 -0.11 -5.31
N ALA A 94 2.40 1.19 -5.57
CA ALA A 94 3.19 1.93 -6.54
C ALA A 94 4.69 1.92 -6.21
N VAL A 95 5.05 2.05 -4.93
CA VAL A 95 6.46 1.98 -4.49
C VAL A 95 7.09 0.58 -4.64
N ARG A 96 6.29 -0.46 -4.86
CA ARG A 96 6.75 -1.86 -5.03
C ARG A 96 6.99 -2.24 -6.47
N GLU A 97 6.64 -1.38 -7.41
CA GLU A 97 6.88 -1.57 -8.84
C GLU A 97 8.37 -1.46 -9.17
N GLY A 98 8.79 -2.14 -10.24
CA GLY A 98 10.13 -2.01 -10.81
C GLY A 98 11.13 -3.10 -10.43
N THR A 99 12.33 -2.97 -10.99
CA THR A 99 13.46 -3.85 -10.69
C THR A 99 13.94 -3.65 -9.25
N LEU A 100 14.80 -4.54 -8.76
CA LEU A 100 15.45 -4.35 -7.46
C LEU A 100 16.18 -3.00 -7.41
N ASP A 101 16.90 -2.65 -8.48
CA ASP A 101 17.68 -1.41 -8.58
C ASP A 101 16.78 -0.18 -8.56
N MET A 102 15.66 -0.21 -9.28
CA MET A 102 14.67 0.87 -9.26
C MET A 102 14.11 1.08 -7.84
N ARG A 103 13.79 -0.01 -7.12
CA ARG A 103 13.28 0.06 -5.75
C ARG A 103 14.32 0.59 -4.76
N GLN A 104 15.58 0.17 -4.89
CA GLN A 104 16.68 0.70 -4.07
C GLN A 104 16.90 2.19 -4.32
N SER A 105 16.86 2.63 -5.59
CA SER A 105 16.93 4.05 -5.95
C SER A 105 15.78 4.84 -5.34
N LEU A 106 14.55 4.30 -5.40
CA LEU A 106 13.38 4.91 -4.78
C LEU A 106 13.52 5.03 -3.26
N GLU A 107 13.95 3.97 -2.57
CA GLU A 107 14.19 4.00 -1.11
C GLU A 107 15.20 5.10 -0.73
N GLN A 108 16.25 5.27 -1.53
CA GLN A 108 17.22 6.33 -1.31
C GLN A 108 16.60 7.73 -1.49
N ILE A 109 15.77 7.92 -2.51
CA ILE A 109 15.05 9.18 -2.76
C ILE A 109 14.11 9.51 -1.60
N VAL A 110 13.29 8.55 -1.15
CA VAL A 110 12.37 8.71 -0.02
C VAL A 110 13.12 9.11 1.24
N ARG A 111 14.21 8.40 1.57
CA ARG A 111 15.05 8.74 2.73
C ARG A 111 15.64 10.15 2.65
N CYS A 112 16.02 10.60 1.45
CA CYS A 112 16.51 11.98 1.29
C CYS A 112 15.41 13.01 1.60
N ASN A 113 14.17 12.76 1.19
CA ASN A 113 13.02 13.61 1.54
C ASN A 113 12.72 13.60 3.03
N GLU A 114 12.72 12.42 3.67
CA GLU A 114 12.49 12.29 5.12
C GLU A 114 13.57 13.02 5.94
N CYS A 115 14.81 13.03 5.47
CA CYS A 115 15.92 13.78 6.07
C CYS A 115 15.98 15.27 5.64
N ALA A 116 14.93 15.80 5.00
CA ALA A 116 14.84 17.17 4.50
C ALA A 116 15.95 17.59 3.53
N ASN A 117 16.58 16.64 2.83
CA ASN A 117 17.60 16.89 1.82
C ASN A 117 16.99 17.07 0.42
N PHE A 118 16.14 18.09 0.28
CA PHE A 118 15.28 18.29 -0.89
C PHE A 118 16.05 18.49 -2.20
N SER A 119 17.17 19.24 -2.17
CA SER A 119 18.02 19.41 -3.35
C SER A 119 18.57 18.08 -3.86
N LYS A 120 19.01 17.20 -2.95
CA LYS A 120 19.48 15.86 -3.32
C LYS A 120 18.35 14.98 -3.82
N THR A 121 17.16 15.05 -3.23
CA THR A 121 15.97 14.35 -3.75
C THR A 121 15.69 14.74 -5.20
N ILE A 122 15.70 16.05 -5.54
CA ILE A 122 15.41 16.52 -6.90
C ILE A 122 16.41 15.94 -7.90
N ILE A 123 17.69 15.93 -7.56
CA ILE A 123 18.77 15.38 -8.39
C ILE A 123 18.57 13.86 -8.58
N LEU A 124 18.42 13.12 -7.48
CA LEU A 124 18.29 11.67 -7.51
C LEU A 124 17.04 11.21 -8.26
N ALA A 125 15.90 11.84 -8.00
CA ALA A 125 14.64 11.52 -8.68
C ALA A 125 14.72 11.82 -10.18
N THR A 126 15.39 12.92 -10.58
CA THR A 126 15.58 13.23 -12.00
C THR A 126 16.48 12.23 -12.70
N ALA A 127 17.59 11.83 -12.06
CA ALA A 127 18.48 10.79 -12.58
C ALA A 127 17.78 9.43 -12.69
N ALA A 128 17.05 9.01 -11.66
CA ALA A 128 16.30 7.76 -11.65
C ALA A 128 15.25 7.70 -12.78
N MET A 129 14.58 8.82 -13.07
CA MET A 129 13.63 8.90 -14.19
C MET A 129 14.28 8.80 -15.57
N GLN A 130 15.55 9.24 -15.70
CA GLN A 130 16.32 9.09 -16.94
C GLN A 130 16.79 7.65 -17.13
N GLU A 131 17.14 6.96 -16.05
CA GLU A 131 17.66 5.59 -16.06
C GLU A 131 16.56 4.54 -16.21
N PHE A 132 15.54 4.59 -15.35
CA PHE A 132 14.49 3.56 -15.25
C PHE A 132 13.20 3.95 -15.99
N GLY A 133 13.13 5.17 -16.52
CA GLY A 133 11.92 5.76 -17.07
C GLY A 133 11.06 6.48 -16.02
N VAL A 134 10.05 7.19 -16.49
CA VAL A 134 9.17 8.00 -15.64
C VAL A 134 8.23 7.09 -14.84
N SER A 135 8.40 7.09 -13.51
CA SER A 135 7.47 6.48 -12.56
C SER A 135 6.65 7.56 -11.84
N THR A 136 5.39 7.23 -11.52
CA THR A 136 4.50 8.09 -10.74
C THR A 136 5.09 8.43 -9.37
N GLU A 137 5.80 7.49 -8.76
CA GLU A 137 6.39 7.70 -7.44
C GLU A 137 7.64 8.60 -7.51
N PHE A 138 8.48 8.46 -8.53
CA PHE A 138 9.60 9.39 -8.74
C PHE A 138 9.11 10.82 -8.95
N LEU A 139 8.04 10.99 -9.72
CA LEU A 139 7.39 12.30 -9.89
C LEU A 139 6.85 12.83 -8.56
N HIS A 140 6.19 11.98 -7.77
CA HIS A 140 5.63 12.35 -6.48
C HIS A 140 6.71 12.82 -5.51
N GLN A 141 7.77 12.02 -5.30
CA GLN A 141 8.85 12.37 -4.39
C GLN A 141 9.59 13.64 -4.82
N ARG A 142 9.81 13.81 -6.13
CA ARG A 142 10.43 15.04 -6.64
C ARG A 142 9.52 16.26 -6.44
N SER A 143 8.21 16.12 -6.64
CA SER A 143 7.24 17.18 -6.39
C SER A 143 7.21 17.60 -4.92
N LEU A 144 7.30 16.64 -3.98
CA LEU A 144 7.36 16.95 -2.55
C LEU A 144 8.61 17.75 -2.21
N ALA A 145 9.76 17.43 -2.81
CA ALA A 145 10.98 18.18 -2.63
C ALA A 145 10.87 19.61 -3.19
N TYR A 146 10.33 19.79 -4.40
CA TYR A 146 10.10 21.12 -4.98
C TYR A 146 9.15 21.99 -4.15
N PHE A 147 8.18 21.40 -3.46
CA PHE A 147 7.26 22.14 -2.61
C PHE A 147 7.94 22.74 -1.37
N GLN A 148 9.07 22.18 -0.93
CA GLN A 148 9.79 22.59 0.27
C GLN A 148 10.97 23.53 0.00
N THR A 149 11.35 23.70 -1.27
CA THR A 149 12.41 24.62 -1.73
C THR A 149 11.85 25.96 -2.14
#